data_AF-A0A931ZR78-F1
#
_entry.id   AF-A0A931ZR78-F1
#
_cell.length_a   1.000
_cell.length_b   1.000
_cell.length_c   1.000
_cell.angle_alpha   90.00
_cell.angle_beta   90.00
_cell.angle_gamma   90.00
#
_symmetry.space_group_name_H-M   'P 1'
#
loop_
_entity.id
_entity.type
_entity.pdbx_description
1 polymer ?
#
loop_
_entity_poly.entity_id
_entity_poly.type
_entity_poly.pdbx_seq_one_letter_code
_entity_poly.pdbx_strand_id
1 'polypeptide(L)'
;MRLFSFKDLLVLFLGIIAITLQLFFLPFHVWDAGVARPWYMMHDLIPYKDFVWIRMPFDLFLLETWYKIFGANGFAYQLFIYALLVILSIAVFVCGRLVLKKFYFLPFLFFNIFLFPLFQNTEEGEILVGIFNILLFLTVFFYFKKRNIWYLFIAGLISGLSFITKQNSVLVAGALTVTLLLDFYLQRAKFILLINRLGVYFSGIIIPILGIILYFSFHKSLEDFFYYTLFFILGTYSKAQVNQGNGLLIVFSFLSLLIPFVFVVKKVGVRLQSGLFLILQIVALFPSLLPSFLSYRAFTAFPLISIVAGVLLTTLIRNKIGKVSKVAIVLAFVSFLFFNYTFIDSYISSIANGEIKYGQYITSYGKKELEIAELIRKNSSKDEKIISYGNEMIYVLSDRLPANKYVDPFPYLLHPYEETSKVFIDNPPKLVVYDESLPRDHIGLDKWPFIDFLHKNYDILQRFDSGFVLYKYKKL
;
A
#
# COMPACT_ATOMS: atom_id res chain seq x y z
N MET A 1 18.23 11.26 29.59
CA MET A 1 16.83 10.77 29.68
C MET A 1 16.80 9.37 29.04
N ARG A 2 16.59 8.28 29.79
CA ARG A 2 16.49 6.94 29.16
C ARG A 2 15.21 6.88 28.31
N LEU A 3 15.37 6.76 26.99
CA LEU A 3 14.25 6.72 26.03
C LEU A 3 13.34 5.50 26.24
N PHE A 4 13.92 4.36 26.63
CA PHE A 4 13.21 3.10 26.88
C PHE A 4 13.66 2.47 28.21
N SER A 5 12.70 1.93 28.96
CA SER A 5 12.94 1.04 30.09
C SER A 5 13.16 -0.40 29.62
N PHE A 6 13.69 -1.27 30.48
CA PHE A 6 13.85 -2.69 30.14
C PHE A 6 12.51 -3.35 29.74
N LYS A 7 11.42 -3.01 30.43
CA LYS A 7 10.06 -3.47 30.08
C LYS A 7 9.66 -3.05 28.66
N ASP A 8 10.04 -1.84 28.24
CA ASP A 8 9.74 -1.35 26.90
C ASP A 8 10.47 -2.15 25.84
N LEU A 9 11.76 -2.42 26.07
CA LEU A 9 12.58 -3.22 25.18
C LEU A 9 12.03 -4.65 25.07
N LEU A 10 11.57 -5.25 26.17
CA LEU A 10 10.97 -6.58 26.16
C LEU A 10 9.67 -6.61 25.34
N VAL A 11 8.78 -5.63 25.51
CA VAL A 11 7.53 -5.54 24.74
C VAL A 11 7.82 -5.37 23.25
N LEU A 12 8.73 -4.46 22.89
CA LEU A 12 9.13 -4.23 21.51
C LEU A 12 9.74 -5.50 20.91
N PHE A 13 10.65 -6.16 21.65
CA PHE A 13 11.29 -7.40 21.23
C PHE A 13 10.28 -8.50 20.92
N LEU A 14 9.26 -8.69 21.76
CA LEU A 14 8.21 -9.69 21.52
C LEU A 14 7.40 -9.41 20.25
N GLY A 15 7.04 -8.14 19.99
CA GLY A 15 6.34 -7.81 18.75
C GLY A 15 7.22 -7.95 17.51
N ILE A 16 8.51 -7.59 17.61
CA ILE A 16 9.47 -7.79 16.53
C ILE A 16 9.67 -9.29 16.24
N ILE A 17 9.79 -10.13 17.28
CA ILE A 17 9.80 -11.59 17.13
C ILE A 17 8.54 -12.06 16.42
N ALA A 18 7.35 -11.58 16.83
CA ALA A 18 6.11 -11.96 16.18
C ALA A 18 6.13 -11.62 14.68
N ILE A 19 6.52 -10.39 14.31
CA ILE A 19 6.67 -9.99 12.90
C ILE A 19 7.69 -10.89 12.18
N THR A 20 8.82 -11.20 12.82
CA THR A 20 9.88 -12.05 12.25
C THR A 20 9.37 -13.47 11.97
N LEU A 21 8.73 -14.10 12.96
CA LEU A 21 8.17 -15.44 12.83
C LEU A 21 7.15 -15.49 11.69
N GLN A 22 6.30 -14.47 11.61
CA GLN A 22 5.23 -14.38 10.64
C GLN A 22 5.73 -14.18 9.22
N LEU A 23 6.68 -13.28 9.02
CA LEU A 23 7.19 -13.03 7.66
C LEU A 23 8.10 -14.15 7.17
N PHE A 24 8.98 -14.70 8.02
CA PHE A 24 10.04 -15.62 7.56
C PHE A 24 9.73 -17.10 7.76
N PHE A 25 8.75 -17.45 8.61
CA PHE A 25 8.41 -18.85 8.89
C PHE A 25 6.99 -19.22 8.49
N LEU A 26 6.19 -18.28 7.98
CA LEU A 26 4.93 -18.57 7.30
C LEU A 26 5.03 -18.18 5.82
N PRO A 27 4.16 -18.72 4.95
CA PRO A 27 4.12 -18.33 3.55
C PRO A 27 3.94 -16.82 3.39
N PHE A 28 4.81 -16.20 2.58
CA PHE A 28 4.82 -14.76 2.36
C PHE A 28 4.66 -14.46 0.86
N HIS A 29 3.67 -13.63 0.54
CA HIS A 29 3.46 -13.16 -0.83
C HIS A 29 4.48 -12.09 -1.22
N VAL A 30 5.41 -12.47 -2.11
CA VAL A 30 6.27 -11.52 -2.80
C VAL A 30 5.49 -10.90 -3.95
N TRP A 31 5.28 -9.59 -3.90
CA TRP A 31 4.61 -8.87 -4.97
C TRP A 31 5.56 -8.67 -6.15
N ASP A 32 5.27 -9.33 -7.27
CA ASP A 32 6.06 -9.27 -8.50
C ASP A 32 6.30 -7.86 -9.02
N ALA A 33 5.29 -7.01 -9.12
CA ALA A 33 5.46 -5.63 -9.58
C ALA A 33 6.37 -4.82 -8.62
N GLY A 34 6.31 -5.10 -7.32
CA GLY A 34 7.18 -4.53 -6.29
C GLY A 34 8.64 -5.00 -6.39
N VAL A 35 8.93 -6.02 -7.18
CA VAL A 35 10.31 -6.46 -7.50
C VAL A 35 10.70 -6.01 -8.90
N ALA A 36 9.87 -6.29 -9.90
CA ALA A 36 10.17 -6.09 -11.31
C ALA A 36 10.25 -4.60 -11.71
N ARG A 37 9.33 -3.75 -11.24
CA ARG A 37 9.30 -2.34 -11.64
C ARG A 37 10.48 -1.54 -11.10
N PRO A 38 10.88 -1.69 -9.81
CA PRO A 38 12.12 -1.09 -9.34
C PRO A 38 13.37 -1.70 -10.01
N TRP A 39 13.34 -2.99 -10.40
CA TRP A 39 14.42 -3.59 -11.19
C TRP A 39 14.55 -2.98 -12.60
N TYR A 40 13.44 -2.61 -13.26
CA TYR A 40 13.47 -1.82 -14.50
C TYR A 40 14.20 -0.48 -14.29
N MET A 41 13.94 0.19 -13.18
CA MET A 41 14.58 1.47 -12.84
C MET A 41 16.09 1.32 -12.59
N MET A 42 16.52 0.20 -12.01
CA MET A 42 17.94 -0.14 -11.92
C MET A 42 18.62 -0.36 -13.29
N HIS A 43 17.84 -0.55 -14.36
CA HIS A 43 18.29 -0.69 -15.75
C HIS A 43 17.93 0.53 -16.59
N ASP A 44 17.93 1.71 -15.96
CA ASP A 44 17.74 3.02 -16.60
C ASP A 44 16.36 3.24 -17.27
N LEU A 45 15.37 2.40 -16.97
CA LEU A 45 13.98 2.62 -17.42
C LEU A 45 13.26 3.58 -16.47
N ILE A 46 12.54 4.54 -17.03
CA ILE A 46 11.88 5.61 -16.27
C ILE A 46 10.37 5.29 -16.14
N PRO A 47 9.79 5.39 -14.93
CA PRO A 47 8.35 5.22 -14.74
C PRO A 47 7.54 6.14 -15.67
N TYR A 48 6.38 5.65 -16.12
CA TYR A 48 5.43 6.27 -17.06
C TYR A 48 5.93 6.44 -18.50
N LYS A 49 7.24 6.62 -18.69
CA LYS A 49 7.88 6.69 -20.00
C LYS A 49 8.07 5.30 -20.59
N ASP A 50 8.77 4.45 -19.84
CA ASP A 50 9.28 3.17 -20.30
C ASP A 50 8.48 1.99 -19.73
N PHE A 51 7.70 2.22 -18.66
CA PHE A 51 6.71 1.29 -18.14
C PHE A 51 5.55 2.02 -17.44
N VAL A 52 4.34 1.50 -17.56
CA VAL A 52 3.14 2.09 -16.97
C VAL A 52 3.06 1.83 -15.45
N TRP A 53 2.68 2.86 -14.69
CA TRP A 53 2.33 2.77 -13.27
C TRP A 53 1.05 3.57 -13.03
N ILE A 54 0.07 3.03 -12.32
CA ILE A 54 -1.20 3.75 -12.06
C ILE A 54 -1.22 4.44 -10.70
N ARG A 55 -0.13 4.40 -9.96
CA ARG A 55 -0.03 5.00 -8.61
C ARG A 55 0.97 6.12 -8.64
N MET A 56 1.06 6.87 -7.56
CA MET A 56 2.21 7.74 -7.38
C MET A 56 3.46 6.87 -7.07
N PRO A 57 4.67 7.27 -7.50
CA PRO A 57 5.79 6.34 -7.65
C PRO A 57 6.81 6.37 -6.49
N PHE A 58 6.51 7.03 -5.37
CA PHE A 58 7.50 7.19 -4.31
C PHE A 58 7.93 5.86 -3.67
N ASP A 59 7.02 4.89 -3.60
CA ASP A 59 7.32 3.51 -3.21
C ASP A 59 8.35 2.85 -4.14
N LEU A 60 8.21 3.01 -5.45
CA LEU A 60 9.15 2.49 -6.43
C LEU A 60 10.56 3.08 -6.26
N PHE A 61 10.68 4.40 -6.03
CA PHE A 61 11.98 5.04 -5.80
C PHE A 61 12.66 4.56 -4.51
N LEU A 62 11.89 4.31 -3.45
CA LEU A 62 12.42 3.74 -2.21
C LEU A 62 12.89 2.30 -2.42
N LEU A 63 12.11 1.48 -3.12
CA LEU A 63 12.48 0.10 -3.44
C LEU A 63 13.69 0.01 -4.36
N GLU A 64 13.78 0.87 -5.39
CA GLU A 64 14.94 0.93 -6.28
C GLU A 64 16.21 1.21 -5.46
N THR A 65 16.14 2.19 -4.54
CA THR A 65 17.25 2.51 -3.63
C THR A 65 17.62 1.31 -2.75
N TRP A 66 16.61 0.58 -2.25
CA TRP A 66 16.83 -0.64 -1.47
C TRP A 66 17.50 -1.75 -2.29
N TYR A 67 17.05 -1.99 -3.52
CA TYR A 67 17.62 -3.02 -4.39
C TYR A 67 19.00 -2.69 -4.94
N LYS A 68 19.38 -1.41 -5.02
CA LYS A 68 20.78 -1.03 -5.27
C LYS A 68 21.74 -1.53 -4.19
N ILE A 69 21.25 -1.79 -2.97
CA ILE A 69 22.05 -2.29 -1.83
C ILE A 69 21.97 -3.82 -1.72
N PHE A 70 20.75 -4.39 -1.80
CA PHE A 70 20.50 -5.81 -1.51
C PHE A 70 20.28 -6.69 -2.75
N GLY A 71 20.23 -6.09 -3.95
CA GLY A 71 19.78 -6.74 -5.18
C GLY A 71 18.25 -6.87 -5.28
N ALA A 72 17.72 -6.92 -6.50
CA ALA A 72 16.29 -7.13 -6.74
C ALA A 72 15.95 -8.62 -6.75
N ASN A 73 15.33 -9.11 -5.68
CA ASN A 73 14.84 -10.47 -5.55
C ASN A 73 13.76 -10.54 -4.45
N GLY A 74 13.03 -11.66 -4.38
CA GLY A 74 11.94 -11.81 -3.42
C GLY A 74 12.36 -11.71 -1.95
N PHE A 75 13.56 -12.18 -1.59
CA PHE A 75 14.07 -12.08 -0.23
C PHE A 75 14.39 -10.62 0.17
N ALA A 76 14.98 -9.86 -0.75
CA ALA A 76 15.22 -8.43 -0.55
C ALA A 76 13.92 -7.65 -0.37
N TYR A 77 12.87 -7.97 -1.14
CA TYR A 77 11.53 -7.39 -0.97
C TYR A 77 10.94 -7.75 0.40
N GLN A 78 11.00 -9.02 0.81
CA GLN A 78 10.52 -9.49 2.11
C GLN A 78 11.25 -8.78 3.28
N LEU A 79 12.57 -8.59 3.17
CA LEU A 79 13.35 -7.78 4.13
C LEU A 79 12.91 -6.32 4.17
N PHE A 80 12.58 -5.73 3.02
CA PHE A 80 12.04 -4.37 2.96
C PHE A 80 10.70 -4.26 3.69
N ILE A 81 9.77 -5.17 3.40
CA ILE A 81 8.47 -5.24 4.09
C ILE A 81 8.65 -5.45 5.59
N TYR A 82 9.56 -6.34 6.00
CA TYR A 82 9.94 -6.53 7.40
C TYR A 82 10.40 -5.22 8.05
N ALA A 83 11.31 -4.49 7.41
CA ALA A 83 11.80 -3.21 7.92
C ALA A 83 10.66 -2.19 8.07
N LEU A 84 9.78 -2.06 7.08
CA LEU A 84 8.62 -1.17 7.14
C LEU A 84 7.67 -1.54 8.29
N LEU A 85 7.35 -2.82 8.47
CA LEU A 85 6.46 -3.28 9.55
C LEU A 85 7.08 -3.07 10.94
N VAL A 86 8.38 -3.26 11.09
CA VAL A 86 9.10 -2.95 12.33
C VAL A 86 9.03 -1.45 12.63
N ILE A 87 9.31 -0.59 11.64
CA ILE A 87 9.20 0.87 11.78
C ILE A 87 7.78 1.27 12.18
N LEU A 88 6.76 0.71 11.52
CA LEU A 88 5.36 0.99 11.81
C LEU A 88 4.97 0.55 13.23
N SER A 89 5.39 -0.65 13.64
CA SER A 89 5.14 -1.21 14.97
C SER A 89 5.77 -0.35 16.08
N ILE A 90 7.02 0.10 15.87
CA ILE A 90 7.69 1.05 16.77
C ILE A 90 6.95 2.39 16.82
N ALA A 91 6.50 2.92 15.67
CA ALA A 91 5.76 4.17 15.62
C ALA A 91 4.43 4.08 16.39
N VAL A 92 3.69 2.97 16.27
CA VAL A 92 2.47 2.69 17.06
C VAL A 92 2.80 2.64 18.56
N PHE A 93 3.89 1.98 18.96
CA PHE A 93 4.32 1.93 20.36
C PHE A 93 4.68 3.31 20.92
N VAL A 94 5.46 4.10 20.19
CA VAL A 94 5.83 5.47 20.56
C VAL A 94 4.59 6.35 20.67
N CYS A 95 3.66 6.24 19.73
CA CYS A 95 2.38 6.93 19.78
C CYS A 95 1.56 6.52 20.99
N GLY A 96 1.47 5.22 21.28
CA GLY A 96 0.89 4.69 22.50
C GLY A 96 1.48 5.33 23.75
N ARG A 97 2.81 5.51 23.85
CA ARG A 97 3.48 6.15 25.00
C ARG A 97 3.14 7.62 25.17
N LEU A 98 2.99 8.33 24.06
CA LEU A 98 2.71 9.77 24.07
C LEU A 98 1.24 10.06 24.38
N VAL A 99 0.34 9.20 23.91
CA VAL A 99 -1.11 9.33 24.11
C VAL A 99 -1.56 8.70 25.44
N LEU A 100 -1.02 7.54 25.80
CA LEU A 100 -1.41 6.75 26.97
C LEU A 100 -0.23 6.67 27.96
N LYS A 101 -0.47 6.94 29.26
CA LYS A 101 0.62 6.92 30.25
C LYS A 101 0.94 5.54 30.84
N LYS A 102 -0.08 4.80 31.31
CA LYS A 102 0.10 3.54 32.08
C LYS A 102 0.01 2.28 31.22
N PHE A 103 -0.82 2.33 30.18
CA PHE A 103 -1.16 1.19 29.32
C PHE A 103 -0.77 1.47 27.85
N TYR A 104 0.36 2.14 27.67
CA TYR A 104 0.86 2.56 26.35
C TYR A 104 1.18 1.42 25.39
N PHE A 105 1.39 0.21 25.92
CA PHE A 105 1.68 -0.97 25.12
C PHE A 105 0.42 -1.59 24.50
N LEU A 106 -0.79 -1.22 24.93
CA LEU A 106 -2.03 -1.80 24.41
C LEU A 106 -2.27 -1.56 22.91
N PRO A 107 -2.07 -0.33 22.35
CA PRO A 107 -2.10 -0.14 20.91
C PRO A 107 -1.12 -1.03 20.15
N PHE A 108 0.10 -1.17 20.68
CA PHE A 108 1.14 -2.00 20.08
C PHE A 108 0.76 -3.48 20.09
N LEU A 109 0.27 -4.00 21.22
CA LEU A 109 -0.19 -5.39 21.29
C LEU A 109 -1.36 -5.63 20.33
N PHE A 110 -2.34 -4.71 20.31
CA PHE A 110 -3.48 -4.80 19.39
C PHE A 110 -3.00 -4.83 17.94
N PHE A 111 -2.10 -3.92 17.56
CA PHE A 111 -1.52 -3.87 16.22
C PHE A 111 -0.84 -5.20 15.85
N ASN A 112 0.09 -5.71 16.67
CA ASN A 112 0.85 -6.91 16.32
C ASN A 112 -0.01 -8.19 16.35
N ILE A 113 -1.00 -8.29 17.25
CA ILE A 113 -1.89 -9.46 17.32
C ILE A 113 -2.76 -9.57 16.06
N PHE A 114 -3.30 -8.44 15.59
CA PHE A 114 -4.25 -8.43 14.48
C PHE A 114 -3.59 -8.12 13.12
N LEU A 115 -2.27 -7.85 13.07
CA LEU A 115 -1.57 -7.53 11.83
C LEU A 115 -1.73 -8.63 10.76
N PHE A 116 -1.24 -9.83 11.06
CA PHE A 116 -1.21 -10.95 10.12
C PHE A 116 -2.56 -11.65 9.92
N PRO A 117 -3.41 -11.81 10.97
CA PRO A 117 -4.76 -12.32 10.77
C PRO A 117 -5.60 -11.46 9.81
N LEU A 118 -5.33 -10.16 9.72
CA LEU A 118 -6.05 -9.27 8.81
C LEU A 118 -5.36 -9.09 7.46
N PHE A 119 -4.03 -9.17 7.44
CA PHE A 119 -3.22 -8.80 6.28
C PHE A 119 -2.12 -9.83 6.00
N GLN A 120 -2.45 -10.83 5.19
CA GLN A 120 -1.48 -11.80 4.67
C GLN A 120 -0.77 -11.29 3.41
N ASN A 121 -1.50 -10.56 2.56
CA ASN A 121 -0.92 -9.86 1.42
C ASN A 121 -0.36 -8.52 1.88
N THR A 122 0.86 -8.21 1.46
CA THR A 122 1.52 -6.96 1.80
C THR A 122 1.94 -6.25 0.53
N GLU A 123 1.62 -4.97 0.51
CA GLU A 123 2.02 -4.04 -0.53
C GLU A 123 2.67 -2.84 0.17
N GLU A 124 3.90 -2.56 -0.20
CA GLU A 124 4.76 -1.57 0.44
C GLU A 124 4.12 -0.18 0.46
N GLY A 125 3.42 0.20 -0.61
CA GLY A 125 2.76 1.50 -0.73
C GLY A 125 1.72 1.71 0.37
N GLU A 126 0.96 0.69 0.76
CA GLU A 126 -0.03 0.81 1.85
C GLU A 126 0.61 0.91 3.22
N ILE A 127 1.69 0.16 3.44
CA ILE A 127 2.45 0.17 4.70
C ILE A 127 3.14 1.52 4.87
N LEU A 128 3.75 2.05 3.80
CA LEU A 128 4.35 3.39 3.76
C LEU A 128 3.31 4.48 4.09
N VAL A 129 2.13 4.45 3.46
CA VAL A 129 1.04 5.38 3.80
C VAL A 129 0.61 5.20 5.27
N GLY A 130 0.55 3.98 5.78
CA GLY A 130 0.32 3.71 7.21
C GLY A 130 1.36 4.37 8.13
N ILE A 131 2.65 4.29 7.77
CA ILE A 131 3.77 4.96 8.45
C ILE A 131 3.58 6.49 8.40
N PHE A 132 3.32 7.06 7.23
CA PHE A 132 3.09 8.50 7.11
C PHE A 132 1.88 8.95 7.91
N ASN A 133 0.79 8.17 7.95
CA ASN A 133 -0.40 8.51 8.71
C ASN A 133 -0.15 8.54 10.23
N ILE A 134 0.57 7.56 10.79
CA ILE A 134 0.90 7.56 12.22
C ILE A 134 1.91 8.68 12.57
N LEU A 135 2.88 8.95 11.70
CA LEU A 135 3.83 10.05 11.86
C LEU A 135 3.15 11.43 11.75
N LEU A 136 2.19 11.57 10.85
CA LEU A 136 1.36 12.77 10.72
C LEU A 136 0.55 13.00 11.99
N PHE A 137 -0.12 11.95 12.50
CA PHE A 137 -0.83 12.02 13.78
C PHE A 137 0.08 12.45 14.93
N LEU A 138 1.26 11.85 15.06
CA LEU A 138 2.26 12.21 16.07
C LEU A 138 2.69 13.68 15.97
N THR A 139 2.96 14.13 14.75
CA THR A 139 3.42 15.50 14.48
C THR A 139 2.33 16.51 14.82
N VAL A 140 1.09 16.25 14.41
CA VAL A 140 -0.07 17.09 14.71
C VAL A 140 -0.41 17.07 16.22
N PHE A 141 -0.24 15.92 16.87
CA PHE A 141 -0.37 15.83 18.33
C PHE A 141 0.63 16.74 19.04
N PHE A 142 1.88 16.76 18.61
CA PHE A 142 2.89 17.68 19.15
C PHE A 142 2.63 19.14 18.82
N TYR A 143 2.14 19.44 17.61
CA TYR A 143 1.68 20.78 17.25
C TYR A 143 0.61 21.24 18.23
N PHE A 144 -0.45 20.46 18.44
CA PHE A 144 -1.51 20.87 19.35
C PHE A 144 -1.00 20.99 20.77
N LYS A 145 -0.05 20.15 21.21
CA LYS A 145 0.56 20.18 22.55
C LYS A 145 1.40 21.45 22.79
N LYS A 146 2.33 21.76 21.88
CA LYS A 146 3.38 22.78 22.05
C LYS A 146 3.13 24.09 21.29
N ARG A 147 2.19 24.10 20.32
CA ARG A 147 1.87 25.21 19.41
C ARG A 147 3.05 25.74 18.58
N ASN A 148 4.10 24.93 18.38
CA ASN A 148 5.21 25.28 17.50
C ASN A 148 4.82 25.05 16.03
N ILE A 149 4.92 26.09 15.21
CA ILE A 149 4.53 26.10 13.80
C ILE A 149 5.35 25.13 12.93
N TRP A 150 6.60 24.82 13.32
CA TRP A 150 7.44 23.86 12.61
C TRP A 150 6.82 22.47 12.53
N TYR A 151 5.99 22.09 13.51
CA TYR A 151 5.25 20.84 13.42
C TYR A 151 4.20 20.86 12.29
N LEU A 152 3.63 22.02 11.93
CA LEU A 152 2.76 22.10 10.75
C LEU A 152 3.54 21.96 9.46
N PHE A 153 4.74 22.54 9.38
CA PHE A 153 5.61 22.37 8.21
C PHE A 153 5.98 20.89 8.01
N ILE A 154 6.41 20.22 9.09
CA ILE A 154 6.74 18.78 9.07
C ILE A 154 5.50 17.94 8.74
N ALA A 155 4.33 18.28 9.30
CA ALA A 155 3.08 17.63 8.94
C ALA A 155 2.79 17.79 7.43
N GLY A 156 3.08 18.96 6.86
CA GLY A 156 2.99 19.23 5.43
C GLY A 156 3.90 18.33 4.61
N LEU A 157 5.19 18.24 4.99
CA LEU A 157 6.16 17.35 4.34
C LEU A 157 5.67 15.89 4.37
N ILE A 158 5.19 15.40 5.51
CA ILE A 158 4.68 14.02 5.67
C ILE A 158 3.42 13.81 4.80
N SER A 159 2.48 14.76 4.79
CA SER A 159 1.30 14.70 3.92
C SER A 159 1.68 14.68 2.44
N GLY A 160 2.67 15.49 2.04
CA GLY A 160 3.21 15.51 0.68
C GLY A 160 3.84 14.17 0.29
N LEU A 161 4.69 13.59 1.15
CA LEU A 161 5.26 12.25 0.96
C LEU A 161 4.18 11.16 0.86
N SER A 162 3.18 11.21 1.74
CA SER A 162 2.03 10.30 1.68
C SER A 162 1.25 10.42 0.38
N PHE A 163 1.08 11.64 -0.14
CA PHE A 163 0.42 11.89 -1.43
C PHE A 163 1.23 11.36 -2.62
N ILE A 164 2.53 11.61 -2.68
CA ILE A 164 3.39 11.08 -3.76
C ILE A 164 3.69 9.57 -3.62
N THR A 165 3.25 8.95 -2.53
CA THR A 165 3.16 7.48 -2.41
C THR A 165 1.81 6.99 -2.92
N LYS A 166 0.72 7.67 -2.56
CA LYS A 166 -0.62 7.27 -2.97
C LYS A 166 -1.60 8.45 -3.03
N GLN A 167 -2.32 8.56 -4.15
CA GLN A 167 -3.20 9.69 -4.46
C GLN A 167 -4.33 9.88 -3.43
N ASN A 168 -4.87 8.78 -2.90
CA ASN A 168 -5.97 8.80 -1.93
C ASN A 168 -5.60 9.51 -0.61
N SER A 169 -4.31 9.64 -0.30
CA SER A 169 -3.81 10.39 0.85
C SER A 169 -4.13 11.89 0.79
N VAL A 170 -4.60 12.42 -0.35
CA VAL A 170 -5.10 13.81 -0.46
C VAL A 170 -6.22 14.09 0.56
N LEU A 171 -7.06 13.10 0.85
CA LEU A 171 -8.15 13.25 1.82
C LEU A 171 -7.64 13.40 3.25
N VAL A 172 -6.51 12.76 3.58
CA VAL A 172 -5.84 12.93 4.87
C VAL A 172 -5.32 14.36 5.03
N ALA A 173 -4.79 14.96 3.95
CA ALA A 173 -4.41 16.36 3.97
C ALA A 173 -5.61 17.28 4.20
N GLY A 174 -6.76 16.95 3.60
CA GLY A 174 -8.06 17.58 3.87
C GLY A 174 -8.49 17.48 5.33
N ALA A 175 -8.32 16.31 5.97
CA ALA A 175 -8.66 16.10 7.38
C ALA A 175 -7.90 17.05 8.33
N LEU A 176 -6.61 17.30 8.07
CA LEU A 176 -5.84 18.25 8.87
C LEU A 176 -6.28 19.70 8.62
N THR A 177 -6.55 20.06 7.37
CA THR A 177 -7.09 21.39 7.01
C THR A 177 -8.39 21.66 7.76
N VAL A 178 -9.34 20.72 7.73
CA VAL A 178 -10.61 20.82 8.48
C VAL A 178 -10.35 20.94 9.99
N THR A 179 -9.41 20.17 10.53
CA THR A 179 -9.06 20.26 11.95
C THR A 179 -8.50 21.64 12.32
N LEU A 180 -7.66 22.24 11.47
CA LEU A 180 -7.10 23.57 11.70
C LEU A 180 -8.19 24.67 11.61
N LEU A 181 -9.14 24.54 10.68
CA LEU A 181 -10.29 25.43 10.58
C LEU A 181 -11.17 25.35 11.84
N LEU A 182 -11.41 24.14 12.35
CA LEU A 182 -12.17 23.93 13.58
C LEU A 182 -11.41 24.46 14.82
N ASP A 183 -10.10 24.25 14.90
CA ASP A 183 -9.27 24.81 15.98
C ASP A 183 -9.28 26.35 15.95
N PHE A 184 -9.26 26.95 14.76
CA PHE A 184 -9.40 28.39 14.57
C PHE A 184 -10.76 28.90 15.07
N TYR A 185 -11.85 28.24 14.66
CA TYR A 185 -13.21 28.59 15.09
C TYR A 185 -13.37 28.48 16.62
N LEU A 186 -12.90 27.37 17.21
CA LEU A 186 -12.98 27.13 18.65
C LEU A 186 -12.15 28.12 19.49
N GLN A 187 -11.03 28.60 18.96
CA GLN A 187 -10.18 29.57 19.67
C GLN A 187 -10.56 31.03 19.45
N ARG A 188 -11.49 31.32 18.52
CA ARG A 188 -11.77 32.69 18.06
C ARG A 188 -10.49 33.45 17.70
N ALA A 189 -9.55 32.74 17.06
CA ALA A 189 -8.26 33.31 16.70
C ALA A 189 -8.40 34.36 15.58
N LYS A 190 -7.37 35.19 15.38
CA LYS A 190 -7.32 36.14 14.26
C LYS A 190 -7.17 35.39 12.93
N PHE A 191 -7.90 35.80 11.89
CA PHE A 191 -7.87 35.15 10.57
C PHE A 191 -6.46 35.03 9.98
N ILE A 192 -5.60 36.04 10.18
CA ILE A 192 -4.19 36.01 9.76
C ILE A 192 -3.41 34.83 10.33
N LEU A 193 -3.74 34.38 11.55
CA LEU A 193 -3.08 33.23 12.18
C LEU A 193 -3.48 31.92 11.49
N LEU A 194 -4.73 31.80 11.03
CA LEU A 194 -5.18 30.65 10.24
C LEU A 194 -4.45 30.62 8.90
N ILE A 195 -4.37 31.74 8.19
CA ILE A 195 -3.64 31.85 6.92
C ILE A 195 -2.17 31.46 7.11
N ASN A 196 -1.50 31.96 8.16
CA ASN A 196 -0.11 31.56 8.45
C ASN A 196 0.03 30.06 8.73
N ARG A 197 -0.90 29.47 9.50
CA ARG A 197 -0.90 28.03 9.80
C ARG A 197 -1.10 27.18 8.56
N LEU A 198 -2.07 27.53 7.73
CA LEU A 198 -2.32 26.84 6.47
C LEU A 198 -1.17 27.03 5.49
N GLY A 199 -0.65 28.26 5.36
CA GLY A 199 0.48 28.57 4.49
C GLY A 199 1.73 27.75 4.83
N VAL A 200 2.07 27.62 6.12
CA VAL A 200 3.20 26.79 6.56
C VAL A 200 2.94 25.29 6.35
N TYR A 201 1.71 24.83 6.54
CA TYR A 201 1.34 23.44 6.25
C TYR A 201 1.45 23.12 4.75
N PHE A 202 0.85 23.95 3.89
CA PHE A 202 0.87 23.75 2.45
C PHE A 202 2.26 23.96 1.83
N SER A 203 3.09 24.84 2.39
CA SER A 203 4.48 24.96 1.93
C SER A 203 5.28 23.68 2.16
N GLY A 204 4.99 22.94 3.23
CA GLY A 204 5.54 21.60 3.45
C GLY A 204 5.05 20.58 2.42
N ILE A 205 3.76 20.58 2.08
CA ILE A 205 3.19 19.65 1.07
C ILE A 205 3.82 19.85 -0.32
N ILE A 206 4.04 21.11 -0.69
CA ILE A 206 4.53 21.49 -2.01
C ILE A 206 5.93 20.93 -2.28
N ILE A 207 6.80 20.78 -1.26
CA ILE A 207 8.20 20.36 -1.46
C ILE A 207 8.31 18.96 -2.10
N PRO A 208 7.72 17.88 -1.54
CA PRO A 208 7.73 16.56 -2.18
C PRO A 208 7.08 16.55 -3.57
N ILE A 209 5.97 17.28 -3.73
CA ILE A 209 5.24 17.35 -5.00
C ILE A 209 6.09 18.00 -6.09
N LEU A 210 6.75 19.13 -5.79
CA LEU A 210 7.66 19.79 -6.73
C LEU A 210 8.82 18.87 -7.10
N GLY A 211 9.38 18.13 -6.14
CA GLY A 211 10.44 17.17 -6.41
C GLY A 211 10.04 16.15 -7.49
N ILE A 212 8.84 15.57 -7.38
CA ILE A 212 8.35 14.58 -8.35
C ILE A 212 8.00 15.20 -9.70
N ILE A 213 7.42 16.40 -9.72
CA ILE A 213 7.12 17.13 -10.96
C ILE A 213 8.41 17.47 -11.70
N LEU A 214 9.42 17.98 -10.99
CA LEU A 214 10.72 18.30 -11.58
C LEU A 214 11.41 17.05 -12.13
N TYR A 215 11.35 15.92 -11.42
CA TYR A 215 11.89 14.65 -11.89
C TYR A 215 11.26 14.22 -13.22
N PHE A 216 9.94 14.19 -13.33
CA PHE A 216 9.26 13.75 -14.56
C PHE A 216 9.31 14.79 -15.69
N SER A 217 9.42 16.07 -15.35
CA SER A 217 9.70 17.12 -16.33
C SER A 217 11.09 16.92 -16.96
N PHE A 218 12.11 16.67 -16.14
CA PHE A 218 13.48 16.42 -16.60
C PHE A 218 13.56 15.19 -17.52
N HIS A 219 12.82 14.13 -17.20
CA HIS A 219 12.81 12.89 -17.98
C HIS A 219 11.81 12.88 -19.15
N LYS A 220 11.12 14.00 -19.41
CA LYS A 220 10.11 14.15 -20.47
C LYS A 220 8.96 13.15 -20.38
N SER A 221 8.51 12.82 -19.17
CA SER A 221 7.37 11.91 -18.93
C SER A 221 6.31 12.50 -18.00
N LEU A 222 6.32 13.83 -17.81
CA LEU A 222 5.37 14.53 -16.97
C LEU A 222 3.91 14.37 -17.45
N GLU A 223 3.69 14.36 -18.76
CA GLU A 223 2.36 14.17 -19.34
C GLU A 223 1.82 12.76 -19.06
N ASP A 224 2.60 11.72 -19.36
CA ASP A 224 2.26 10.33 -19.04
C ASP A 224 2.05 10.14 -17.52
N PHE A 225 2.89 10.77 -16.69
CA PHE A 225 2.73 10.77 -15.23
C PHE A 225 1.36 11.33 -14.82
N PHE A 226 0.96 12.51 -15.30
CA PHE A 226 -0.35 13.08 -14.97
C PHE A 226 -1.50 12.25 -15.54
N TYR A 227 -1.34 11.71 -16.75
CA TYR A 227 -2.31 10.81 -17.35
C TYR A 227 -2.56 9.60 -16.47
N TYR A 228 -1.56 8.78 -16.19
CA TYR A 228 -1.75 7.53 -15.47
C TYR A 228 -2.08 7.71 -13.98
N THR A 229 -1.58 8.78 -13.34
CA THR A 229 -1.82 8.97 -11.90
C THR A 229 -3.08 9.74 -11.56
N LEU A 230 -3.64 10.54 -12.48
CA LEU A 230 -4.86 11.33 -12.23
C LEU A 230 -5.96 11.00 -13.23
N PHE A 231 -5.76 11.29 -14.51
CA PHE A 231 -6.82 11.23 -15.53
C PHE A 231 -7.30 9.80 -15.75
N PHE A 232 -6.37 8.86 -15.83
CA PHE A 232 -6.64 7.44 -15.99
C PHE A 232 -7.45 6.88 -14.82
N ILE A 233 -7.08 7.23 -13.57
CA ILE A 233 -7.80 6.77 -12.37
C ILE A 233 -9.24 7.28 -12.36
N LEU A 234 -9.41 8.58 -12.63
CA LEU A 234 -10.73 9.22 -12.59
C LEU A 234 -11.61 8.81 -13.79
N GLY A 235 -11.00 8.49 -14.93
CA GLY A 235 -11.69 8.17 -16.18
C GLY A 235 -11.83 6.67 -16.45
N THR A 236 -10.75 6.03 -16.90
CA THR A 236 -10.76 4.64 -17.40
C THR A 236 -10.85 3.63 -16.26
N TYR A 237 -10.02 3.78 -15.23
CA TYR A 237 -9.96 2.82 -14.12
C TYR A 237 -11.25 2.80 -13.30
N SER A 238 -11.89 3.95 -13.07
CA SER A 238 -13.16 4.05 -12.35
C SER A 238 -14.32 3.30 -13.03
N LYS A 239 -14.20 3.06 -14.35
CA LYS A 239 -15.16 2.30 -15.16
C LYS A 239 -14.74 0.84 -15.39
N ALA A 240 -13.52 0.47 -14.98
CA ALA A 240 -13.03 -0.89 -15.14
C ALA A 240 -13.85 -1.84 -14.26
N GLN A 241 -14.16 -3.02 -14.79
CA GLN A 241 -14.79 -4.08 -14.02
C GLN A 241 -13.73 -4.70 -13.10
N VAL A 242 -13.58 -4.16 -11.90
CA VAL A 242 -12.67 -4.67 -10.87
C VAL A 242 -13.46 -5.54 -9.90
N ASN A 243 -12.88 -6.68 -9.50
CA ASN A 243 -13.48 -7.56 -8.50
C ASN A 243 -13.80 -6.80 -7.20
N GLN A 244 -15.01 -7.02 -6.68
CA GLN A 244 -15.41 -6.43 -5.41
C GLN A 244 -14.70 -7.17 -4.26
N GLY A 245 -13.97 -6.42 -3.44
CA GLY A 245 -13.24 -6.93 -2.29
C GLY A 245 -14.03 -6.84 -0.98
N ASN A 246 -13.41 -7.30 0.10
CA ASN A 246 -13.99 -7.28 1.46
C ASN A 246 -13.89 -5.91 2.16
N GLY A 247 -13.66 -4.83 1.42
CA GLY A 247 -13.37 -3.52 1.97
C GLY A 247 -14.46 -2.95 2.89
N LEU A 248 -15.75 -3.15 2.56
CA LEU A 248 -16.87 -2.73 3.40
C LEU A 248 -16.88 -3.41 4.78
N LEU A 249 -16.55 -4.70 4.85
CA LEU A 249 -16.45 -5.42 6.13
C LEU A 249 -15.39 -4.79 7.03
N ILE A 250 -14.26 -4.37 6.45
CA ILE A 250 -13.19 -3.71 7.19
C ILE A 250 -13.61 -2.29 7.60
N VAL A 251 -14.31 -1.54 6.76
CA VAL A 251 -14.86 -0.23 7.14
C VAL A 251 -15.80 -0.39 8.35
N PHE A 252 -16.70 -1.38 8.34
CA PHE A 252 -17.59 -1.63 9.46
C PHE A 252 -16.85 -2.08 10.72
N SER A 253 -15.80 -2.89 10.59
CA SER A 253 -14.95 -3.28 11.73
C SER A 253 -14.21 -2.09 12.33
N PHE A 254 -13.70 -1.18 11.51
CA PHE A 254 -13.03 0.03 11.97
C PHE A 254 -14.02 1.02 12.59
N LEU A 255 -15.21 1.18 12.00
CA LEU A 255 -16.30 1.98 12.55
C LEU A 255 -16.77 1.47 13.91
N SER A 256 -16.81 0.15 14.12
CA SER A 256 -17.24 -0.41 15.41
C SER A 256 -16.36 0.08 16.57
N LEU A 257 -15.06 0.23 16.34
CA LEU A 257 -14.12 0.81 17.31
C LEU A 257 -14.15 2.34 17.31
N LEU A 258 -14.33 2.98 16.16
CA LEU A 258 -14.30 4.44 16.06
C LEU A 258 -15.50 5.12 16.74
N ILE A 259 -16.70 4.56 16.62
CA ILE A 259 -17.93 5.11 17.22
C ILE A 259 -17.83 5.30 18.75
N PRO A 260 -17.53 4.28 19.58
CA PRO A 260 -17.41 4.45 21.02
C PRO A 260 -16.25 5.37 21.41
N PHE A 261 -15.21 5.47 20.58
CA PHE A 261 -14.07 6.33 20.83
C PHE A 261 -14.45 7.82 20.84
N VAL A 262 -15.38 8.24 19.97
CA VAL A 262 -15.90 9.62 19.94
C VAL A 262 -16.40 10.06 21.33
N PHE A 263 -17.06 9.16 22.07
CA PHE A 263 -17.64 9.46 23.39
C PHE A 263 -16.63 9.40 24.54
N VAL A 264 -15.47 8.79 24.31
CA VAL A 264 -14.47 8.51 25.36
C VAL A 264 -13.23 9.38 25.23
N VAL A 265 -12.92 9.91 24.05
CA VAL A 265 -11.66 10.62 23.76
C VAL A 265 -11.33 11.74 24.76
N LYS A 266 -12.34 12.53 25.17
CA LYS A 266 -12.16 13.60 26.17
C LYS A 266 -11.78 13.06 27.57
N LYS A 267 -12.26 11.87 27.94
CA LYS A 267 -12.09 11.29 29.28
C LYS A 267 -10.68 10.76 29.54
N VAL A 268 -9.90 10.54 28.48
CA VAL A 268 -8.55 9.93 28.58
C VAL A 268 -7.44 11.00 28.57
N GLY A 269 -7.81 12.28 28.53
CA GLY A 269 -6.86 13.40 28.56
C GLY A 269 -6.21 13.71 27.22
N VAL A 270 -6.73 13.13 26.12
CA VAL A 270 -6.36 13.54 24.76
C VAL A 270 -7.00 14.90 24.49
N ARG A 271 -6.24 15.86 23.94
CA ARG A 271 -6.79 17.15 23.53
C ARG A 271 -7.87 16.92 22.47
N LEU A 272 -9.00 17.62 22.59
CA LEU A 272 -10.15 17.44 21.70
C LEU A 272 -9.74 17.54 20.22
N GLN A 273 -8.88 18.50 19.88
CA GLN A 273 -8.39 18.71 18.51
C GLN A 273 -7.60 17.50 17.99
N SER A 274 -6.73 16.91 18.82
CA SER A 274 -5.98 15.71 18.43
C SER A 274 -6.90 14.51 18.27
N GLY A 275 -7.90 14.35 19.15
CA GLY A 275 -8.92 13.31 19.04
C GLY A 275 -9.75 13.46 17.77
N LEU A 276 -10.19 14.68 17.47
CA LEU A 276 -10.94 15.00 16.26
C LEU A 276 -10.12 14.77 15.00
N PHE A 277 -8.84 15.18 14.99
CA PHE A 277 -7.95 14.91 13.88
C PHE A 277 -7.80 13.40 13.63
N LEU A 278 -7.61 12.60 14.68
CA LEU A 278 -7.52 11.14 14.56
C LEU A 278 -8.79 10.56 13.92
N ILE A 279 -9.97 11.01 14.34
CA ILE A 279 -11.26 10.57 13.77
C ILE A 279 -11.36 10.96 12.30
N LEU A 280 -11.12 12.24 11.98
CA LEU A 280 -11.21 12.74 10.61
C LEU A 280 -10.19 12.07 9.69
N GLN A 281 -8.99 11.80 10.19
CA GLN A 281 -7.94 11.10 9.45
C GLN A 281 -8.33 9.65 9.13
N ILE A 282 -8.88 8.91 10.10
CA ILE A 282 -9.37 7.54 9.87
C ILE A 282 -10.51 7.54 8.85
N VAL A 283 -11.50 8.43 9.00
CA VAL A 283 -12.63 8.53 8.07
C VAL A 283 -12.17 8.91 6.66
N ALA A 284 -11.19 9.81 6.54
CA ALA A 284 -10.61 10.20 5.27
C ALA A 284 -9.91 9.03 4.54
N LEU A 285 -9.55 7.96 5.24
CA LEU A 285 -8.96 6.76 4.65
C LEU A 285 -10.00 5.72 4.22
N PHE A 286 -11.27 5.80 4.64
CA PHE A 286 -12.30 4.83 4.24
C PHE A 286 -12.56 4.76 2.73
N PRO A 287 -12.48 5.85 1.95
CA PRO A 287 -12.59 5.76 0.49
C PRO A 287 -11.53 4.82 -0.13
N SER A 288 -10.38 4.63 0.50
CA SER A 288 -9.38 3.65 0.08
C SER A 288 -9.80 2.19 0.28
N LEU A 289 -10.86 1.97 1.06
CA LEU A 289 -11.39 0.68 1.51
C LEU A 289 -12.80 0.39 0.96
N LEU A 290 -13.38 1.25 0.11
CA LEU A 290 -14.69 1.03 -0.49
C LEU A 290 -14.65 -0.05 -1.61
N PRO A 291 -15.79 -0.61 -2.05
CA PRO A 291 -15.90 -2.05 -2.35
C PRO A 291 -15.11 -2.61 -3.53
N SER A 292 -14.44 -1.82 -4.36
CA SER A 292 -13.48 -2.33 -5.37
C SER A 292 -12.12 -2.72 -4.78
N PHE A 293 -11.97 -2.71 -3.45
CA PHE A 293 -10.66 -2.67 -2.78
C PHE A 293 -10.41 -3.83 -1.81
N LEU A 294 -9.18 -4.35 -1.89
CA LEU A 294 -8.66 -5.52 -1.21
C LEU A 294 -8.30 -5.22 0.26
N SER A 295 -8.30 -6.26 1.11
CA SER A 295 -8.16 -6.09 2.56
C SER A 295 -6.85 -5.44 2.99
N TYR A 296 -5.75 -5.72 2.29
CA TYR A 296 -4.43 -5.16 2.58
C TYR A 296 -4.41 -3.62 2.56
N ARG A 297 -5.32 -2.96 1.84
CA ARG A 297 -5.40 -1.48 1.79
C ARG A 297 -5.73 -0.86 3.15
N ALA A 298 -6.23 -1.65 4.08
CA ALA A 298 -6.49 -1.19 5.44
C ALA A 298 -5.22 -0.98 6.27
N PHE A 299 -4.03 -1.40 5.81
CA PHE A 299 -2.74 -1.00 6.39
C PHE A 299 -2.61 0.51 6.57
N THR A 300 -3.23 1.29 5.67
CA THR A 300 -3.19 2.75 5.71
C THR A 300 -3.82 3.35 6.98
N ALA A 301 -4.88 2.72 7.51
CA ALA A 301 -5.65 3.22 8.66
C ALA A 301 -5.46 2.38 9.93
N PHE A 302 -5.07 1.11 9.80
CA PHE A 302 -4.90 0.17 10.90
C PHE A 302 -3.99 0.64 12.07
N PRO A 303 -2.83 1.31 11.85
CA PRO A 303 -2.04 1.84 12.96
C PRO A 303 -2.81 2.87 13.80
N LEU A 304 -3.65 3.69 13.17
CA LEU A 304 -4.50 4.68 13.87
C LEU A 304 -5.65 4.00 14.62
N ILE A 305 -6.27 2.99 14.01
CA ILE A 305 -7.27 2.14 14.66
C ILE A 305 -6.69 1.43 15.89
N SER A 306 -5.43 1.03 15.85
CA SER A 306 -4.75 0.43 16.99
C SER A 306 -4.58 1.42 18.14
N ILE A 307 -4.32 2.71 17.85
CA ILE A 307 -4.35 3.78 18.87
C ILE A 307 -5.74 3.91 19.48
N VAL A 308 -6.78 3.94 18.64
CA VAL A 308 -8.19 3.99 19.09
C VAL A 308 -8.50 2.81 20.01
N ALA A 309 -8.19 1.59 19.60
CA ALA A 309 -8.40 0.37 20.37
C ALA A 309 -7.70 0.43 21.73
N GLY A 310 -6.42 0.85 21.77
CA GLY A 310 -5.69 0.98 23.03
C GLY A 310 -6.26 2.03 23.98
N VAL A 311 -6.82 3.14 23.45
CA VAL A 311 -7.54 4.14 24.26
C VAL A 311 -8.80 3.54 24.87
N LEU A 312 -9.58 2.78 24.08
CA LEU A 312 -10.80 2.12 24.54
C LEU A 312 -10.50 1.07 25.62
N LEU A 313 -9.51 0.19 25.40
CA LEU A 313 -9.09 -0.82 26.38
C LEU A 313 -8.57 -0.18 27.66
N THR A 314 -7.75 0.87 27.55
CA THR A 314 -7.28 1.64 28.72
C THR A 314 -8.44 2.20 29.53
N THR A 315 -9.49 2.66 28.86
CA THR A 315 -10.67 3.24 29.52
C THR A 315 -11.47 2.16 30.25
N LEU A 316 -11.67 1.01 29.61
CA LEU A 316 -12.29 -0.16 30.25
C LEU A 316 -11.54 -0.58 31.51
N ILE A 317 -10.22 -0.78 31.42
CA ILE A 317 -9.37 -1.23 32.52
C ILE A 317 -9.36 -0.23 33.68
N ARG A 318 -9.31 1.07 33.39
CA ARG A 318 -9.29 2.11 34.44
C ARG A 318 -10.63 2.30 35.14
N ASN A 319 -11.71 1.73 34.62
CA ASN A 319 -13.04 1.80 35.22
C ASN A 319 -13.54 3.26 35.46
N LYS A 320 -13.16 4.21 34.59
CA LYS A 320 -13.51 5.65 34.73
C LYS A 320 -14.77 6.06 33.95
N ILE A 321 -15.58 5.10 33.53
CA ILE A 321 -16.75 5.32 32.67
C ILE A 321 -17.98 4.60 33.21
N GLY A 322 -19.16 5.14 32.91
CA GLY A 322 -20.44 4.53 33.30
C GLY A 322 -20.69 3.17 32.62
N LYS A 323 -21.63 2.40 33.18
CA LYS A 323 -21.97 1.05 32.73
C LYS A 323 -22.30 0.98 31.23
N VAL A 324 -23.10 1.92 30.73
CA VAL A 324 -23.50 2.00 29.31
C VAL A 324 -22.29 2.12 28.39
N SER A 325 -21.34 3.03 28.69
CA SER A 325 -20.13 3.17 27.89
C SER A 325 -19.26 1.92 27.92
N LYS A 326 -19.19 1.19 29.04
CA LYS A 326 -18.44 -0.08 29.08
C LYS A 326 -19.06 -1.12 28.16
N VAL A 327 -20.39 -1.29 28.25
CA VAL A 327 -21.13 -2.23 27.39
C VAL A 327 -20.92 -1.87 25.93
N ALA A 328 -21.02 -0.59 25.56
CA ALA A 328 -20.78 -0.13 24.20
C ALA A 328 -19.36 -0.46 23.70
N ILE A 329 -18.33 -0.27 24.54
CA ILE A 329 -16.95 -0.61 24.16
C ILE A 329 -16.76 -2.13 24.03
N VAL A 330 -17.34 -2.94 24.92
CA VAL A 330 -17.28 -4.41 24.81
C VAL A 330 -17.96 -4.88 23.53
N LEU A 331 -19.17 -4.38 23.25
CA LEU A 331 -19.89 -4.69 22.01
C LEU A 331 -19.08 -4.27 20.77
N ALA A 332 -18.40 -3.13 20.82
CA ALA A 332 -17.53 -2.69 19.73
C ALA A 332 -16.38 -3.67 19.43
N PHE A 333 -15.74 -4.23 20.46
CA PHE A 333 -14.71 -5.27 20.28
C PHE A 333 -15.31 -6.59 19.78
N VAL A 334 -16.49 -6.98 20.26
CA VAL A 334 -17.20 -8.17 19.75
C VAL A 334 -17.55 -7.98 18.28
N SER A 335 -18.08 -6.82 17.89
CA SER A 335 -18.34 -6.48 16.49
C SER A 335 -17.07 -6.45 15.65
N PHE A 336 -15.97 -5.91 16.17
CA PHE A 336 -14.67 -5.93 15.48
C PHE A 336 -14.21 -7.37 15.21
N LEU A 337 -14.31 -8.26 16.20
CA LEU A 337 -13.97 -9.68 16.03
C LEU A 337 -14.92 -10.37 15.06
N PHE A 338 -16.22 -10.09 15.13
CA PHE A 338 -17.22 -10.65 14.23
C PHE A 338 -16.95 -10.29 12.77
N PHE A 339 -16.74 -9.01 12.45
CA PHE A 339 -16.45 -8.57 11.08
C PHE A 339 -15.11 -9.09 10.55
N ASN A 340 -14.17 -9.41 11.44
CA ASN A 340 -12.86 -9.92 11.06
C ASN A 340 -12.71 -11.44 11.19
N TYR A 341 -13.76 -12.16 11.59
CA TYR A 341 -13.72 -13.60 11.80
C TYR A 341 -13.27 -14.34 10.54
N THR A 342 -13.75 -13.93 9.36
CA THR A 342 -13.39 -14.55 8.08
C THR A 342 -11.90 -14.44 7.77
N PHE A 343 -11.27 -13.30 8.07
CA PHE A 343 -9.83 -13.13 7.88
C PHE A 343 -9.03 -13.96 8.88
N ILE A 344 -9.46 -13.96 10.15
CA ILE A 344 -8.83 -14.75 11.23
C ILE A 344 -8.91 -16.25 10.93
N ASP A 345 -10.09 -16.73 10.53
CA ASP A 345 -10.33 -18.14 10.19
C ASP A 345 -9.48 -18.59 9.00
N SER A 346 -9.42 -17.77 7.95
CA SER A 346 -8.56 -18.02 6.79
C SER A 346 -7.07 -18.06 7.17
N TYR A 347 -6.64 -17.19 8.09
CA TYR A 347 -5.28 -17.18 8.59
C TYR A 347 -4.92 -18.38 9.45
N ILE A 348 -5.80 -18.80 10.36
CA ILE A 348 -5.60 -20.04 11.13
C ILE A 348 -5.57 -21.24 10.18
N SER A 349 -6.48 -21.29 9.21
CA SER A 349 -6.53 -22.35 8.20
C SER A 349 -5.26 -22.41 7.36
N SER A 350 -4.66 -21.25 7.03
CA SER A 350 -3.39 -21.19 6.32
C SER A 350 -2.23 -21.79 7.12
N ILE A 351 -2.12 -21.42 8.40
CA ILE A 351 -1.08 -21.97 9.27
C ILE A 351 -1.27 -23.49 9.41
N ALA A 352 -2.51 -23.94 9.61
CA ALA A 352 -2.82 -25.35 9.87
C ALA A 352 -2.57 -26.24 8.65
N ASN A 353 -2.88 -25.78 7.44
CA ASN A 353 -2.79 -26.58 6.22
C ASN A 353 -1.46 -26.40 5.48
N GLY A 354 -0.61 -25.44 5.88
CA GLY A 354 0.60 -25.07 5.13
C GLY A 354 0.32 -24.41 3.77
N GLU A 355 -0.95 -24.17 3.44
CA GLU A 355 -1.41 -23.59 2.18
C GLU A 355 -2.40 -22.45 2.46
N ILE A 356 -2.16 -21.26 1.91
CA ILE A 356 -3.12 -20.15 1.97
C ILE A 356 -4.23 -20.42 0.94
N LYS A 357 -5.47 -20.63 1.38
CA LYS A 357 -6.64 -20.82 0.49
C LYS A 357 -7.24 -19.50 -0.03
N TYR A 358 -6.47 -18.41 -0.07
CA TYR A 358 -6.89 -17.24 -0.84
C TYR A 358 -6.57 -17.53 -2.31
N GLY A 359 -7.61 -17.47 -3.15
CA GLY A 359 -7.49 -17.69 -4.58
C GLY A 359 -6.37 -16.83 -5.16
N GLN A 360 -5.34 -17.52 -5.65
CA GLN A 360 -4.19 -17.05 -6.43
C GLN A 360 -3.20 -16.16 -5.62
N TYR A 361 -1.90 -16.32 -5.90
CA TYR A 361 -0.80 -15.47 -5.42
C TYR A 361 -0.31 -15.70 -3.97
N ILE A 362 0.18 -16.90 -3.63
CA ILE A 362 1.05 -17.09 -2.43
C ILE A 362 2.51 -16.81 -2.75
N THR A 363 2.90 -17.08 -4.00
CA THR A 363 4.17 -16.71 -4.59
C THR A 363 3.85 -16.22 -6.00
N SER A 364 4.18 -14.97 -6.33
CA SER A 364 4.03 -14.54 -7.72
C SER A 364 4.88 -15.40 -8.68
N TYR A 365 5.92 -16.08 -8.19
CA TYR A 365 6.75 -16.94 -9.03
C TYR A 365 7.25 -18.19 -8.29
N GLY A 366 7.44 -19.27 -9.03
CA GLY A 366 7.94 -20.54 -8.55
C GLY A 366 8.76 -21.26 -9.62
N LYS A 367 8.73 -22.60 -9.59
CA LYS A 367 9.51 -23.43 -10.51
C LYS A 367 9.20 -23.14 -11.98
N LYS A 368 7.95 -22.80 -12.30
CA LYS A 368 7.50 -22.57 -13.68
C LYS A 368 8.09 -21.31 -14.29
N GLU A 369 8.08 -20.20 -13.54
CA GLU A 369 8.67 -18.94 -13.97
C GLU A 369 10.19 -19.06 -14.13
N LEU A 370 10.84 -19.88 -13.28
CA LEU A 370 12.26 -20.22 -13.45
C LEU A 370 12.51 -21.01 -14.74
N GLU A 371 11.69 -22.02 -15.04
CA GLU A 371 11.77 -22.81 -16.29
C GLU A 371 11.53 -21.93 -17.53
N ILE A 372 10.53 -21.05 -17.50
CA ILE A 372 10.25 -20.07 -18.57
C ILE A 372 11.45 -19.13 -18.75
N ALA A 373 11.98 -18.58 -17.65
CA ALA A 373 13.11 -17.67 -17.68
C ALA A 373 14.38 -18.33 -18.25
N GLU A 374 14.64 -19.59 -17.91
CA GLU A 374 15.72 -20.38 -18.49
C GLU A 374 15.55 -20.55 -20.00
N LEU A 375 14.33 -20.88 -20.45
CA LEU A 375 14.05 -21.07 -21.87
C LEU A 375 14.22 -19.76 -22.65
N ILE A 376 13.80 -18.63 -22.08
CA ILE A 376 14.02 -17.30 -22.64
C ILE A 376 15.52 -17.04 -22.76
N ARG A 377 16.32 -17.25 -21.70
CA ARG A 377 17.78 -17.04 -21.75
C ARG A 377 18.46 -17.88 -22.82
N LYS A 378 17.99 -19.11 -23.06
CA LYS A 378 18.50 -20.00 -24.11
C LYS A 378 18.12 -19.56 -25.53
N ASN A 379 16.99 -18.86 -25.69
CA ASN A 379 16.43 -18.49 -27.00
C ASN A 379 16.53 -16.99 -27.33
N SER A 380 17.18 -16.20 -26.47
CA SER A 380 17.36 -14.77 -26.67
C SER A 380 18.73 -14.26 -26.23
N SER A 381 19.23 -13.22 -26.90
CA SER A 381 20.41 -12.48 -26.44
C SER A 381 20.06 -11.59 -25.25
N LYS A 382 21.07 -11.10 -24.52
CA LYS A 382 20.84 -10.24 -23.34
C LYS A 382 20.15 -8.92 -23.66
N ASP A 383 20.41 -8.36 -24.83
CA ASP A 383 19.84 -7.09 -25.28
C ASP A 383 18.47 -7.23 -25.94
N GLU A 384 18.03 -8.47 -26.20
CA GLU A 384 16.69 -8.71 -26.72
C GLU A 384 15.63 -8.39 -25.66
N LYS A 385 14.63 -7.61 -26.06
CA LYS A 385 13.49 -7.29 -25.21
C LYS A 385 12.38 -8.31 -25.41
N ILE A 386 11.66 -8.61 -24.35
CA ILE A 386 10.55 -9.58 -24.36
C ILE A 386 9.26 -8.93 -23.91
N ILE A 387 8.16 -9.67 -23.99
CA ILE A 387 6.91 -9.31 -23.33
C ILE A 387 6.44 -10.49 -22.50
N SER A 388 5.96 -10.20 -21.29
CA SER A 388 5.35 -11.15 -20.37
C SER A 388 3.95 -10.66 -19.99
N TYR A 389 2.94 -11.27 -20.58
CA TYR A 389 1.54 -11.21 -20.14
C TYR A 389 1.25 -12.41 -19.26
N GLY A 390 1.86 -12.35 -18.09
CA GLY A 390 1.91 -13.42 -17.12
C GLY A 390 2.49 -12.83 -15.84
N ASN A 391 3.47 -13.51 -15.25
CA ASN A 391 4.17 -12.93 -14.11
C ASN A 391 5.27 -11.94 -14.53
N GLU A 392 5.30 -10.75 -13.92
CA GLU A 392 6.35 -9.75 -14.18
C GLU A 392 7.74 -10.19 -13.69
N MET A 393 7.83 -11.13 -12.73
CA MET A 393 9.12 -11.68 -12.29
C MET A 393 9.89 -12.37 -13.41
N ILE A 394 9.23 -12.80 -14.49
CA ILE A 394 9.90 -13.41 -15.64
C ILE A 394 10.93 -12.44 -16.24
N TYR A 395 10.69 -11.12 -16.25
CA TYR A 395 11.68 -10.15 -16.71
C TYR A 395 12.95 -10.17 -15.85
N VAL A 396 12.77 -10.13 -14.53
CA VAL A 396 13.88 -10.15 -13.54
C VAL A 396 14.63 -11.47 -13.61
N LEU A 397 13.91 -12.59 -13.62
CA LEU A 397 14.51 -13.92 -13.63
C LEU A 397 15.23 -14.19 -14.94
N SER A 398 14.68 -13.78 -16.08
CA SER A 398 15.31 -13.98 -17.40
C SER A 398 16.41 -12.96 -17.71
N ASP A 399 16.56 -11.91 -16.91
CA ASP A 399 17.45 -10.77 -17.17
C ASP A 399 17.14 -10.15 -18.54
N ARG A 400 15.86 -9.85 -18.79
CA ARG A 400 15.36 -9.25 -20.04
C ARG A 400 14.46 -8.07 -19.74
N LEU A 401 14.64 -7.00 -20.50
CA LEU A 401 13.82 -5.79 -20.37
C LEU A 401 12.51 -5.91 -21.17
N PRO A 402 11.45 -5.19 -20.75
CA PRO A 402 10.20 -5.14 -21.50
C PRO A 402 10.39 -4.47 -22.86
N ALA A 403 9.71 -4.99 -23.89
CA ALA A 403 9.77 -4.45 -25.25
C ALA A 403 9.06 -3.09 -25.40
N ASN A 404 8.07 -2.82 -24.55
CA ASN A 404 7.36 -1.55 -24.50
C ASN A 404 6.80 -1.26 -23.10
N LYS A 405 6.12 -0.12 -22.93
CA LYS A 405 5.66 0.35 -21.62
C LYS A 405 4.49 -0.42 -21.00
N TYR A 406 3.76 -1.23 -21.76
CA TYR A 406 2.56 -1.93 -21.30
C TYR A 406 2.92 -3.33 -20.76
N VAL A 407 3.56 -3.34 -19.60
CA VAL A 407 4.17 -4.53 -18.97
C VAL A 407 3.21 -5.37 -18.12
N ASP A 408 1.95 -4.96 -18.04
CA ASP A 408 0.96 -5.49 -17.11
C ASP A 408 -0.24 -6.06 -17.91
N PRO A 409 -0.73 -7.26 -17.59
CA PRO A 409 -1.83 -7.91 -18.32
C PRO A 409 -3.21 -7.28 -18.08
N PHE A 410 -3.35 -6.25 -17.24
CA PHE A 410 -4.66 -5.67 -16.99
C PHE A 410 -5.26 -4.97 -18.22
N PRO A 411 -6.46 -5.38 -18.70
CA PRO A 411 -7.04 -4.86 -19.95
C PRO A 411 -7.32 -3.36 -19.92
N TYR A 412 -7.66 -2.82 -18.75
CA TYR A 412 -7.87 -1.38 -18.59
C TYR A 412 -6.62 -0.55 -18.85
N LEU A 413 -5.41 -1.11 -18.66
CA LEU A 413 -4.15 -0.44 -18.99
C LEU A 413 -3.86 -0.45 -20.49
N LEU A 414 -4.52 -1.34 -21.23
CA LEU A 414 -4.35 -1.52 -22.67
C LEU A 414 -5.38 -0.71 -23.47
N HIS A 415 -6.35 -0.07 -22.81
CA HIS A 415 -7.32 0.80 -23.47
C HIS A 415 -6.69 2.16 -23.88
N PRO A 416 -6.97 2.66 -25.10
CA PRO A 416 -7.74 2.02 -26.17
C PRO A 416 -6.95 0.89 -26.87
N TYR A 417 -7.60 -0.28 -27.03
CA TYR A 417 -6.94 -1.51 -27.45
C TYR A 417 -6.29 -1.41 -28.83
N GLU A 418 -6.89 -0.67 -29.75
CA GLU A 418 -6.39 -0.49 -31.10
C GLU A 418 -5.08 0.29 -31.12
N GLU A 419 -4.98 1.38 -30.35
CA GLU A 419 -3.76 2.18 -30.27
C GLU A 419 -2.65 1.42 -29.57
N THR A 420 -2.98 0.78 -28.44
CA THR A 420 -2.01 -0.05 -27.72
C THR A 420 -1.52 -1.19 -28.59
N SER A 421 -2.39 -1.90 -29.33
CA SER A 421 -1.98 -3.02 -30.20
C SER A 421 -1.00 -2.62 -31.30
N LYS A 422 -1.12 -1.40 -31.86
CA LYS A 422 -0.18 -0.90 -32.88
C LYS A 422 1.26 -0.90 -32.37
N VAL A 423 1.48 -0.57 -31.11
CA VAL A 423 2.82 -0.60 -30.48
C VAL A 423 3.50 -1.97 -30.61
N PHE A 424 2.71 -3.05 -30.58
CA PHE A 424 3.19 -4.43 -30.65
C PHE A 424 3.24 -4.96 -32.08
N ILE A 425 2.30 -4.53 -32.92
CA ILE A 425 2.22 -4.98 -34.31
C ILE A 425 3.31 -4.31 -35.15
N ASP A 426 3.56 -3.03 -34.91
CA ASP A 426 4.53 -2.23 -35.66
C ASP A 426 5.98 -2.57 -35.26
N ASN A 427 6.19 -3.02 -34.01
CA ASN A 427 7.48 -3.49 -33.51
C ASN A 427 7.33 -4.79 -32.69
N PRO A 428 7.15 -5.94 -33.37
CA PRO A 428 6.85 -7.20 -32.70
C PRO A 428 8.02 -7.70 -31.84
N PRO A 429 7.81 -7.97 -30.54
CA PRO A 429 8.84 -8.58 -29.71
C PRO A 429 9.20 -9.97 -30.25
N LYS A 430 10.46 -10.37 -30.13
CA LYS A 430 10.87 -11.71 -30.59
C LYS A 430 10.24 -12.83 -29.78
N LEU A 431 10.11 -12.63 -28.47
CA LEU A 431 9.54 -13.59 -27.53
C LEU A 431 8.38 -12.96 -26.75
N VAL A 432 7.31 -13.72 -26.61
CA VAL A 432 6.14 -13.35 -25.81
C VAL A 432 5.79 -14.51 -24.89
N VAL A 433 5.72 -14.24 -23.60
CA VAL A 433 5.08 -15.13 -22.63
C VAL A 433 3.65 -14.68 -22.47
N TYR A 434 2.71 -15.60 -22.64
CA TYR A 434 1.28 -15.34 -22.48
C TYR A 434 0.67 -16.40 -21.58
N ASP A 435 -0.10 -15.97 -20.59
CA ASP A 435 -0.91 -16.84 -19.75
C ASP A 435 -2.32 -16.97 -20.32
N GLU A 436 -2.65 -18.16 -20.82
CA GLU A 436 -3.94 -18.46 -21.41
C GLU A 436 -5.09 -18.47 -20.37
N SER A 437 -4.81 -18.39 -19.07
CA SER A 437 -5.85 -18.21 -18.06
C SER A 437 -6.34 -16.76 -17.96
N LEU A 438 -5.52 -15.76 -18.34
CA LEU A 438 -5.81 -14.35 -18.08
C LEU A 438 -7.14 -13.87 -18.65
N PRO A 439 -7.61 -14.26 -19.85
CA PRO A 439 -8.93 -13.84 -20.33
C PRO A 439 -10.09 -14.26 -19.42
N ARG A 440 -9.94 -15.34 -18.64
CA ARG A 440 -10.92 -15.76 -17.63
C ARG A 440 -10.90 -14.85 -16.40
N ASP A 441 -9.71 -14.41 -16.01
CA ASP A 441 -9.48 -13.61 -14.81
C ASP A 441 -9.60 -12.09 -15.09
N HIS A 442 -9.49 -11.67 -16.35
CA HIS A 442 -9.46 -10.29 -16.82
C HIS A 442 -10.37 -10.08 -18.03
N ILE A 443 -11.66 -9.86 -17.74
CA ILE A 443 -12.70 -9.61 -18.74
C ILE A 443 -12.29 -8.46 -19.67
N GLY A 444 -12.29 -8.72 -20.98
CA GLY A 444 -11.94 -7.76 -22.02
C GLY A 444 -10.54 -7.95 -22.60
N LEU A 445 -9.66 -8.76 -22.00
CA LEU A 445 -8.35 -9.07 -22.58
C LEU A 445 -8.48 -9.81 -23.92
N ASP A 446 -9.53 -10.63 -24.04
CA ASP A 446 -9.93 -11.35 -25.26
C ASP A 446 -10.24 -10.40 -26.44
N LYS A 447 -10.59 -9.15 -26.15
CA LYS A 447 -10.87 -8.13 -27.17
C LYS A 447 -9.63 -7.38 -27.63
N TRP A 448 -8.47 -7.65 -27.04
CA TRP A 448 -7.23 -6.95 -27.38
C TRP A 448 -6.65 -7.51 -28.70
N PRO A 449 -6.61 -6.71 -29.79
CA PRO A 449 -6.24 -7.21 -31.12
C PRO A 449 -4.86 -7.88 -31.23
N PHE A 450 -3.94 -7.58 -30.30
CA PHE A 450 -2.64 -8.23 -30.26
C PHE A 450 -2.72 -9.75 -30.01
N ILE A 451 -3.74 -10.25 -29.32
CA ILE A 451 -3.89 -11.70 -29.06
C ILE A 451 -4.08 -12.47 -30.38
N ASP A 452 -4.93 -11.97 -31.27
CA ASP A 452 -5.12 -12.57 -32.60
C ASP A 452 -3.84 -12.47 -33.44
N PHE A 453 -3.14 -11.34 -33.36
CA PHE A 453 -1.86 -11.15 -34.03
C PHE A 453 -0.81 -12.15 -33.53
N LEU A 454 -0.74 -12.38 -32.21
CA LEU A 454 0.15 -13.32 -31.56
C LEU A 454 -0.07 -14.74 -32.10
N HIS A 455 -1.31 -15.23 -32.06
CA HIS A 455 -1.65 -16.57 -32.55
C HIS A 455 -1.35 -16.77 -34.04
N LYS A 456 -1.52 -15.73 -34.86
CA LYS A 456 -1.27 -15.80 -36.30
C LYS A 456 0.22 -15.76 -36.65
N ASN A 457 0.99 -14.88 -36.01
CA ASN A 457 2.35 -14.51 -36.45
C ASN A 457 3.49 -15.09 -35.61
N TYR A 458 3.18 -15.83 -34.54
CA TYR A 458 4.19 -16.47 -33.69
C TYR A 458 4.06 -17.99 -33.72
N ASP A 459 5.19 -18.68 -33.58
CA ASP A 459 5.27 -20.11 -33.31
C ASP A 459 5.27 -20.36 -31.81
N ILE A 460 4.63 -21.45 -31.39
CA ILE A 460 4.67 -21.90 -30.00
C ILE A 460 6.00 -22.63 -29.78
N LEU A 461 6.85 -22.09 -28.91
CA LEU A 461 8.07 -22.78 -28.49
C LEU A 461 7.75 -23.86 -27.44
N GLN A 462 6.95 -23.50 -26.44
CA GLN A 462 6.58 -24.43 -25.37
C GLN A 462 5.26 -24.00 -24.70
N ARG A 463 4.42 -24.99 -24.38
CA ARG A 463 3.27 -24.85 -23.49
C ARG A 463 3.64 -25.45 -22.13
N PHE A 464 3.30 -24.76 -21.06
CA PHE A 464 3.53 -25.21 -19.68
C PHE A 464 2.20 -25.61 -19.04
N ASP A 465 2.21 -26.61 -18.15
CA ASP A 465 0.99 -27.16 -17.53
C ASP A 465 0.18 -26.14 -16.69
N SER A 466 0.70 -24.95 -16.44
CA SER A 466 -0.03 -23.82 -15.82
C SER A 466 -0.97 -23.07 -16.77
N GLY A 467 -0.84 -23.24 -18.08
CA GLY A 467 -1.48 -22.34 -19.07
C GLY A 467 -0.56 -21.23 -19.57
N PHE A 468 0.69 -21.13 -19.08
CA PHE A 468 1.70 -20.27 -19.71
C PHE A 468 2.13 -20.85 -21.06
N VAL A 469 2.31 -19.98 -22.04
CA VAL A 469 2.80 -20.34 -23.38
C VAL A 469 3.89 -19.36 -23.78
N LEU A 470 5.05 -19.89 -24.20
CA LEU A 470 6.13 -19.09 -24.78
C LEU A 470 6.01 -19.12 -26.31
N TYR A 471 5.84 -17.94 -26.88
CA TYR A 471 5.76 -17.69 -28.32
C TYR A 471 7.07 -17.11 -28.85
N LYS A 472 7.42 -17.46 -30.10
CA LYS A 472 8.54 -16.88 -30.85
C LYS A 472 8.05 -16.35 -32.19
N TYR A 473 8.46 -15.13 -32.54
CA TYR A 473 8.02 -14.50 -33.77
C TYR A 473 8.51 -15.27 -35.00
N LYS A 474 7.61 -15.56 -35.95
CA LYS A 474 7.90 -16.38 -37.15
C LYS A 474 8.86 -15.72 -38.12
N LYS A 475 8.87 -14.39 -38.16
CA LYS A 475 9.53 -13.60 -39.20
C LYS A 475 10.81 -13.00 -38.65
N LEU A 476 11.91 -13.75 -38.77
CA LEU A 476 13.28 -13.26 -38.58
C LEU A 476 14.09 -13.57 -39.82
#